data_AF-A0A5K1H8N6-F1
#
_entry.id   AF-A0A5K1H8N6-F1
#
_cell.length_a   1.000
_cell.length_b   1.000
_cell.length_c   1.000
_cell.angle_alpha   90.00
_cell.angle_beta   90.00
_cell.angle_gamma   90.00
#
_symmetry.space_group_name_H-M   'P 1'
#
loop_
_entity.id
_entity.type
_entity.pdbx_description
1 polymer ?
#
loop_
_entity_poly.entity_id
_entity_poly.type
_entity_poly.pdbx_seq_one_letter_code
_entity_poly.pdbx_strand_id
1 'polypeptide(L)' 'CGQVQTGSFLDGAAPNGLFGLGMSKLSVPSVLASSGLIADSFSMCFGRDNVGRINFGDKGSNDQEVTPLYVDTS' A
#
# COMPACT_ATOMS: atom_id res chain seq x y z
N CYS A 1 -0.55 -10.54 9.64
CA CYS A 1 0.02 -10.12 8.34
C CYS A 1 1.29 -9.31 8.60
N GLY A 2 2.36 -9.56 7.83
CA GLY A 2 3.49 -8.64 7.65
C GLY A 2 4.30 -8.18 8.87
N GLN A 3 4.58 -9.03 9.87
CA GLN A 3 5.54 -8.70 10.93
C GLN A 3 6.99 -9.02 10.51
N VAL A 4 7.16 -9.99 9.60
CA VAL A 4 8.44 -10.39 9.01
C VAL A 4 8.40 -10.03 7.54
N GLN A 5 9.30 -9.14 7.12
CA GLN A 5 9.50 -8.82 5.71
C GLN A 5 10.19 -10.02 5.05
N THR A 6 9.51 -10.69 4.13
CA THR A 6 10.03 -11.83 3.36
C THR A 6 10.11 -11.48 1.88
N GLY A 7 10.85 -12.28 1.10
CA GLY A 7 11.00 -12.08 -0.35
C GLY A 7 12.25 -11.29 -0.75
N SER A 8 12.34 -10.94 -2.03
CA SER A 8 13.54 -10.36 -2.67
C SER A 8 14.01 -9.03 -2.07
N PHE A 9 13.19 -8.39 -1.22
CA PHE A 9 13.58 -7.21 -0.43
C PHE A 9 14.77 -7.47 0.50
N LEU A 10 14.96 -8.71 0.98
CA LEU A 10 16.11 -9.08 1.83
C LEU A 10 17.42 -9.22 1.03
N ASP A 11 17.32 -9.44 -0.29
CA ASP A 11 18.47 -9.64 -1.19
C ASP A 11 18.82 -8.38 -2.01
N GLY A 12 18.25 -7.21 -1.65
CA GLY A 12 18.58 -5.92 -2.27
C GLY A 12 17.60 -5.40 -3.31
N ALA A 13 16.37 -5.95 -3.41
CA ALA A 13 15.38 -5.49 -4.39
C ALA A 13 14.81 -4.07 -4.14
N ALA A 14 15.19 -3.39 -3.06
CA ALA A 14 14.77 -2.02 -2.73
C ALA A 14 15.97 -1.07 -2.59
N PRO A 15 16.68 -0.76 -3.69
CA PRO A 15 17.90 0.05 -3.65
C PRO A 15 17.66 1.46 -3.08
N ASN A 16 16.43 1.98 -3.17
CA ASN A 16 16.07 3.35 -2.78
C ASN A 16 14.95 3.42 -1.71
N GLY A 17 14.64 2.30 -1.04
CA GLY A 17 13.63 2.25 0.03
C GLY A 17 12.28 1.67 -0.38
N LEU A 18 11.30 1.75 0.54
CA LEU A 18 9.98 1.13 0.44
C LEU A 18 8.88 2.17 0.65
N PHE A 19 7.78 2.06 -0.11
CA PHE A 19 6.57 2.80 0.17
C PHE A 19 5.76 2.14 1.29
N GLY A 20 5.57 2.85 2.40
CA GLY A 20 4.67 2.43 3.47
C GLY A 20 3.21 2.66 3.09
N LEU A 21 2.42 1.57 3.03
CA LEU A 21 0.99 1.58 2.68
C LEU A 21 0.07 1.16 3.85
N GLY A 22 0.60 1.10 5.07
CA GLY A 22 -0.16 0.73 6.27
C GLY A 22 -1.02 1.89 6.81
N MET A 23 -1.77 1.61 7.89
CA MET A 23 -2.72 2.55 8.52
C MET A 23 -2.09 3.70 9.34
N SER A 24 -0.78 3.93 9.19
CA SER A 24 -0.07 4.98 9.93
C SER A 24 -0.24 6.34 9.28
N LYS A 25 -0.26 7.41 10.07
CA LYS A 25 -0.31 8.80 9.58
C LYS A 25 0.88 9.18 8.68
N LEU A 26 1.98 8.44 8.77
CA LEU A 26 3.17 8.63 7.94
C LEU A 26 3.18 7.74 6.69
N SER A 27 2.12 6.97 6.44
CA SER A 27 1.97 6.23 5.20
C SER A 27 1.84 7.19 4.02
N VAL A 28 2.25 6.74 2.83
CA VAL A 28 2.11 7.53 1.60
C VAL A 28 0.67 8.01 1.36
N PRO A 29 -0.37 7.15 1.41
CA PRO A 29 -1.74 7.61 1.21
C PRO A 29 -2.17 8.63 2.27
N SER A 30 -1.85 8.43 3.55
CA SER A 30 -2.25 9.35 4.62
C SER A 30 -1.58 10.71 4.51
N VAL A 31 -0.29 10.77 4.13
CA VAL A 31 0.41 12.05 3.92
C VAL A 31 -0.21 12.83 2.75
N LEU A 32 -0.46 12.17 1.63
CA LEU A 32 -1.08 12.80 0.46
C LEU A 32 -2.51 13.26 0.75
N ALA A 33 -3.29 12.46 1.46
CA ALA A 33 -4.65 12.80 1.87
C ALA A 33 -4.68 13.96 2.87
N SER A 34 -3.75 14.00 3.84
CA SER A 34 -3.62 15.12 4.79
C SER A 34 -3.27 16.44 4.11
N SER A 35 -2.62 16.37 2.94
CA SER A 35 -2.32 17.52 2.08
C SER A 35 -3.50 17.91 1.17
N GLY A 36 -4.63 17.20 1.25
CA GLY A 36 -5.84 17.45 0.45
C GLY A 36 -5.72 17.04 -1.03
N LEU A 37 -4.70 16.26 -1.40
CA LEU A 37 -4.43 15.92 -2.80
C LEU A 37 -5.28 14.74 -3.30
N ILE A 38 -5.63 13.82 -2.41
CA ILE A 38 -6.33 12.58 -2.72
C ILE A 38 -7.26 12.18 -1.56
N ALA A 39 -8.13 11.19 -1.80
CA ALA A 39 -8.75 10.45 -0.69
C ALA A 39 -7.69 9.59 0.04
N ASP A 40 -7.87 9.36 1.34
CA ASP A 40 -7.01 8.46 2.14
C ASP A 40 -7.32 6.99 1.81
N SER A 41 -6.95 6.59 0.60
CA SER A 41 -7.18 5.27 0.05
C SER A 41 -6.16 4.98 -1.06
N PHE A 42 -6.02 3.71 -1.42
CA PHE A 42 -5.28 3.30 -2.60
C PHE A 42 -5.79 1.95 -3.10
N SER A 43 -5.53 1.67 -4.37
CA SER A 43 -5.72 0.35 -4.97
C SER A 43 -4.41 -0.16 -5.53
N MET A 44 -4.23 -1.48 -5.54
CA MET A 44 -3.11 -2.15 -6.19
C MET A 44 -3.63 -3.19 -7.17
N CYS A 45 -3.07 -3.21 -8.38
CA CYS A 45 -3.38 -4.19 -9.40
C CYS A 45 -2.09 -4.89 -9.82
N PHE A 46 -2.06 -6.22 -9.68
CA PHE A 46 -0.93 -7.04 -10.10
C PHE A 46 -1.17 -7.54 -11.53
N GLY A 47 -0.40 -7.03 -12.49
CA GLY A 47 -0.44 -7.47 -13.87
C GLY A 47 0.17 -8.86 -14.04
N ARG A 48 -0.35 -9.61 -15.01
CA ARG A 48 0.20 -10.93 -15.41
C ARG A 48 1.58 -10.82 -16.09
N ASP A 49 1.95 -9.61 -16.48
CA ASP A 49 3.25 -9.24 -17.05
C ASP A 49 4.33 -9.00 -15.97
N ASN A 50 4.04 -9.34 -14.72
CA ASN A 50 4.88 -9.04 -13.54
C ASN A 50 5.03 -7.53 -13.25
N VAL A 51 4.21 -6.69 -13.89
CA VAL A 51 4.16 -5.25 -13.63
C VAL A 51 2.91 -4.94 -12.82
N GLY A 52 3.10 -4.49 -11.59
CA GLY A 52 2.03 -3.99 -10.75
C GLY A 52 1.79 -2.50 -10.94
N ARG A 53 0.57 -2.03 -10.63
CA ARG A 53 0.24 -0.60 -10.53
C ARG A 53 -0.35 -0.30 -9.16
N ILE A 54 -0.02 0.88 -8.65
CA ILE A 54 -0.60 1.43 -7.42
C ILE A 54 -1.26 2.75 -7.80
N ASN A 55 -2.54 2.91 -7.46
CA ASN A 55 -3.29 4.15 -7.66
C ASN A 55 -3.67 4.74 -6.31
N PHE A 56 -3.08 5.88 -5.96
CA PHE A 56 -3.42 6.59 -4.73
C PHE A 56 -4.70 7.42 -4.90
N GLY A 57 -5.56 7.42 -3.89
CA GLY A 57 -6.87 8.07 -3.91
C GLY A 57 -7.97 7.25 -4.58
N ASP A 58 -7.61 6.15 -5.23
CA ASP A 58 -8.59 5.21 -5.76
C ASP A 58 -9.31 4.50 -4.60
N LYS A 59 -10.63 4.36 -4.72
CA LYS A 59 -11.48 3.66 -3.76
C LYS A 59 -11.89 2.28 -4.27
N GLY A 60 -11.51 1.96 -5.50
CA GLY A 60 -11.90 0.73 -6.16
C GLY A 60 -13.35 0.72 -6.60
N SER A 61 -13.75 -0.43 -7.16
CA SER A 61 -15.14 -0.72 -7.49
C SER A 61 -15.80 -1.58 -6.40
N ASN A 62 -17.13 -1.67 -6.38
CA ASN A 62 -17.85 -2.51 -5.42
C ASN A 62 -17.43 -3.99 -5.50
N ASP A 63 -16.93 -4.42 -6.65
CA ASP A 63 -16.59 -5.81 -6.95
C ASP A 63 -15.10 -6.10 -6.68
N GLN A 64 -14.32 -5.08 -6.31
CA GLN A 64 -12.91 -5.23 -6.03
C GLN A 64 -12.69 -5.89 -4.67
N GLU A 65 -11.86 -6.94 -4.65
CA GLU A 65 -11.43 -7.56 -3.40
C GLU A 65 -10.63 -6.58 -2.56
N VAL A 66 -10.96 -6.52 -1.26
CA VAL A 66 -10.26 -5.70 -0.27
C VAL A 66 -9.58 -6.61 0.75
N THR A 67 -8.38 -6.23 1.16
CA THR A 67 -7.67 -6.89 2.26
C THR A 67 -7.83 -6.02 3.52
N PRO A 68 -8.62 -6.44 4.51
CA PRO A 68 -8.76 -5.69 5.75
C PRO A 68 -7.41 -5.63 6.49
N LEU A 69 -6.95 -4.44 6.83
CA LEU A 69 -5.80 -4.27 7.72
C LEU A 69 -6.29 -4.33 9.16
N TYR A 70 -5.94 -5.41 9.87
CA TYR A 70 -6.16 -5.49 11.31
C TYR A 70 -5.10 -4.67 12.04
N VAL A 71 -5.54 -3.67 12.80
CA VAL A 71 -4.68 -2.89 13.68
C VAL A 71 -4.65 -3.61 15.02
N ASP A 72 -3.50 -4.15 15.41
CA ASP A 72 -3.32 -4.68 16.77
C ASP A 72 -3.24 -3.48 17.72
N THR A 73 -4.19 -3.37 18.65
CA THR A 73 -4.32 -2.25 19.58
C THR A 73 -3.73 -2.54 20.97
N SER A 74 -2.90 -3.58 21.09
CA SER A 74 -2.29 -4.00 22.36
C SER A 74 -1.30 -2.98 22.94
#